data_AF-A0A061IHI6-F1
#
_entry.id   AF-A0A061IHI6-F1
#
_cell.length_a   1.000
_cell.length_b   1.000
_cell.length_c   1.000
_cell.angle_alpha   90.00
_cell.angle_beta   90.00
_cell.angle_gamma   90.00
#
_symmetry.space_group_name_H-M   'P 1'
#
loop_
_entity.id
_entity.type
_entity.pdbx_description
1 polymer ?
#
loop_
_entity_poly.entity_id
_entity_poly.type
_entity_poly.pdbx_seq_one_letter_code
_entity_poly.pdbx_strand_id
1 'polypeptide(L)'
;MAAGSRQAGRSAHNELEKRRRAQLKRCLEQLRQQMPLGVDCPRYTTLSLLRRARVHIQKLEEQEQQAQRLKEKLRSEQQSLQQQLEQLQGLPGAGERDRPRADSLDSSVLSSERSDSDQEDVEVDVESLVFGTETELLPRLSTSQGLGYSHSTSTWL
;
A
#
# COMPACT_ATOMS: atom_id res chain seq x y z
N MET A 1 -1.54 69.30 14.69
CA MET A 1 -0.59 68.17 14.54
C MET A 1 -1.28 66.79 14.54
N ALA A 2 -2.38 66.58 13.80
CA ALA A 2 -3.14 65.32 13.82
C ALA A 2 -2.93 64.41 12.58
N ALA A 3 -2.22 64.90 11.56
CA ALA A 3 -2.01 64.16 10.30
C ALA A 3 -0.93 63.07 10.42
N GLY A 4 0.13 63.31 11.22
CA GLY A 4 1.25 62.38 11.38
C GLY A 4 0.88 61.09 12.13
N SER A 5 -0.01 61.14 13.11
CA SER A 5 -0.46 59.95 13.85
C SER A 5 -1.32 59.01 12.99
N ARG A 6 -2.15 59.56 12.09
CA ARG A 6 -2.97 58.78 11.15
C ARG A 6 -2.12 58.10 10.08
N GLN A 7 -1.03 58.72 9.64
CA GLN A 7 -0.09 58.11 8.68
C GLN A 7 0.74 57.00 9.32
N ALA A 8 1.18 57.16 10.57
CA ALA A 8 1.87 56.11 11.32
C ALA A 8 0.98 54.86 11.50
N GLY A 9 -0.30 55.04 11.84
CA GLY A 9 -1.27 53.94 11.96
C GLY A 9 -1.52 53.19 10.65
N ARG A 10 -1.61 53.91 9.51
CA ARG A 10 -1.72 53.29 8.18
C ARG A 10 -0.47 52.51 7.79
N SER A 11 0.71 53.05 8.11
CA SER A 11 1.99 52.39 7.83
C SER A 11 2.14 51.08 8.61
N ALA A 12 1.85 51.11 9.92
CA ALA A 12 1.88 49.91 10.76
C ALA A 12 0.89 48.83 10.28
N HIS A 13 -0.30 49.24 9.83
CA HIS A 13 -1.29 48.33 9.25
C HIS A 13 -0.79 47.68 7.96
N ASN A 14 -0.20 48.44 7.04
CA ASN A 14 0.35 47.93 5.79
C ASN A 14 1.48 46.93 6.03
N GLU A 15 2.35 47.20 7.00
CA GLU A 15 3.45 46.31 7.35
C GLU A 15 2.95 44.99 7.94
N LEU A 16 1.93 45.05 8.80
CA LEU A 16 1.27 43.85 9.32
C LEU A 16 0.63 43.02 8.19
N GLU A 17 -0.08 43.67 7.27
CA GLU A 17 -0.74 43.00 6.15
C GLU A 17 0.28 42.40 5.17
N LYS A 18 1.41 43.07 4.95
CA LYS A 18 2.53 42.54 4.16
C LYS A 18 3.08 41.26 4.77
N ARG A 19 3.30 41.23 6.09
CA ARG A 19 3.75 40.03 6.82
C ARG A 19 2.72 38.91 6.73
N ARG A 20 1.43 39.21 6.93
CA ARG A 20 0.34 38.23 6.78
C ARG A 20 0.31 37.60 5.38
N ARG A 21 0.45 38.42 4.33
CA ARG A 21 0.49 37.93 2.93
C ARG A 21 1.72 37.08 2.65
N ALA A 22 2.89 37.42 3.19
CA ALA A 22 4.10 36.61 3.06
C ALA A 22 3.92 35.23 3.73
N GLN A 23 3.34 35.20 4.93
CA GLN A 23 3.04 33.95 5.63
C GLN A 23 2.06 33.08 4.83
N LEU A 24 0.97 33.66 4.32
CA LEU A 24 -0.01 32.94 3.52
C LEU A 24 0.62 32.32 2.27
N LYS A 25 1.48 33.06 1.56
CA LYS A 25 2.21 32.54 0.40
C LYS A 25 3.05 31.32 0.76
N ARG A 26 3.83 31.40 1.85
CA ARG A 26 4.63 30.28 2.35
C ARG A 26 3.76 29.06 2.66
N CYS A 27 2.62 29.23 3.34
CA CYS A 27 1.72 28.12 3.64
C CYS A 27 1.15 27.48 2.36
N LEU A 28 0.78 28.28 1.35
CA LEU A 28 0.29 27.76 0.07
C LEU A 28 1.38 27.05 -0.73
N GLU A 29 2.63 27.50 -0.66
CA GLU A 29 3.77 26.83 -1.28
C GLU A 29 4.05 25.47 -0.62
N GLN A 30 4.03 25.41 0.71
CA GLN A 30 4.14 24.15 1.45
C GLN A 30 3.01 23.17 1.12
N LEU A 31 1.78 23.68 0.99
CA LEU A 31 0.65 22.85 0.58
C LEU A 31 0.85 22.30 -0.84
N ARG A 32 1.37 23.10 -1.77
CA ARG A 32 1.67 22.64 -3.13
C ARG A 32 2.67 21.48 -3.12
N GLN A 33 3.74 21.58 -2.35
CA GLN A 33 4.77 20.54 -2.27
C GLN A 33 4.24 19.18 -1.79
N GLN A 34 3.16 19.17 -1.01
CA GLN A 34 2.53 17.95 -0.49
C GLN A 34 1.51 17.32 -1.45
N MET A 35 1.15 18.00 -2.53
CA MET A 35 0.20 17.44 -3.50
C MET A 35 0.92 16.50 -4.47
N PRO A 36 0.24 15.46 -4.98
CA PRO A 36 0.70 14.71 -6.13
C PRO A 36 0.63 15.62 -7.36
N LEU A 37 1.68 16.43 -7.54
CA LEU A 37 1.82 17.37 -8.63
C LEU A 37 2.23 16.59 -9.88
N GLY A 38 1.25 16.24 -10.73
CA GLY A 38 1.56 15.90 -12.12
C GLY A 38 2.24 17.09 -12.80
N VAL A 39 3.07 16.82 -13.81
CA VAL A 39 3.92 17.80 -14.52
C VAL A 39 3.10 18.89 -15.25
N ASP A 40 1.77 18.75 -15.33
CA ASP A 40 0.91 19.47 -16.26
C ASP A 40 0.03 20.57 -15.64
N CYS A 41 0.40 21.17 -14.51
CA CYS A 41 -0.33 22.32 -13.97
C CYS A 41 0.46 23.62 -14.09
N PRO A 42 0.46 24.26 -15.27
CA PRO A 42 1.21 25.50 -15.50
C PRO A 42 0.69 26.70 -14.69
N ARG A 43 -0.52 26.62 -14.10
CA ARG A 43 -1.09 27.68 -13.22
C ARG A 43 -1.91 27.13 -12.07
N TYR A 44 -1.36 27.18 -10.86
CA TYR A 44 -2.11 26.92 -9.61
C TYR A 44 -2.73 28.20 -9.05
N THR A 45 -4.06 28.32 -9.15
CA THR A 45 -4.82 29.30 -8.36
C THR A 45 -5.04 28.78 -6.94
N THR A 46 -5.16 29.66 -5.94
CA THR A 46 -5.41 29.27 -4.53
C THR A 46 -6.65 28.38 -4.41
N LEU A 47 -7.73 28.70 -5.11
CA LEU A 47 -8.96 27.90 -5.08
C LEU A 47 -8.74 26.48 -5.62
N SER A 48 -8.03 26.35 -6.74
CA SER A 48 -7.77 25.04 -7.36
C SER A 48 -6.87 24.15 -6.50
N LEU A 49 -5.95 24.76 -5.74
CA LEU A 49 -5.08 24.05 -4.81
C LEU A 49 -5.89 23.50 -3.63
N LEU A 50 -6.73 24.34 -3.00
CA LEU A 50 -7.54 23.92 -1.86
C LEU A 50 -8.56 22.82 -2.22
N ARG A 51 -9.18 22.91 -3.40
CA ARG A 51 -10.08 21.86 -3.89
C ARG A 51 -9.36 20.53 -4.08
N ARG A 52 -8.18 20.54 -4.70
CA ARG A 52 -7.37 19.34 -4.91
C ARG A 52 -6.85 18.75 -3.61
N ALA A 53 -6.41 19.58 -2.67
CA ALA A 53 -6.00 19.13 -1.34
C ALA A 53 -7.11 18.38 -0.62
N ARG A 54 -8.34 18.88 -0.67
CA ARG A 54 -9.50 18.19 -0.09
C ARG A 54 -9.71 16.80 -0.71
N VAL A 55 -9.69 16.72 -2.04
CA VAL A 55 -9.86 15.44 -2.75
C VAL A 55 -8.71 14.48 -2.46
N HIS A 56 -7.48 14.99 -2.36
CA HIS A 56 -6.33 14.16 -2.04
C HIS A 56 -6.41 13.56 -0.65
N ILE A 57 -6.82 14.34 0.36
CA ILE A 57 -7.06 13.84 1.72
C ILE A 57 -8.11 12.73 1.69
N GLN A 58 -9.24 12.94 1.01
CA GLN A 58 -10.30 11.93 0.89
C GLN A 58 -9.78 10.64 0.25
N LYS A 59 -8.99 10.74 -0.82
CA LYS A 59 -8.37 9.58 -1.46
C LYS A 59 -7.44 8.82 -0.50
N LEU A 60 -6.63 9.53 0.28
CA LEU A 60 -5.73 8.91 1.25
C LEU A 60 -6.51 8.17 2.35
N GLU A 61 -7.58 8.78 2.85
CA GLU A 61 -8.47 8.16 3.86
C GLU A 61 -9.14 6.88 3.32
N GLU A 62 -9.62 6.91 2.08
CA GLU A 62 -10.21 5.73 1.42
C GLU A 62 -9.18 4.61 1.23
N GLN A 63 -7.97 4.96 0.79
CA GLN A 63 -6.86 4.01 0.63
C GLN A 63 -6.46 3.36 1.96
N GLU A 64 -6.37 4.16 3.03
CA GLU A 64 -6.09 3.66 4.37
C GLU A 64 -7.16 2.65 4.81
N GLN A 65 -8.43 2.97 4.63
CA GLN A 65 -9.53 2.05 4.98
C GLN A 65 -9.48 0.76 4.16
N GLN A 66 -9.19 0.83 2.86
CA GLN A 66 -9.06 -0.35 2.01
C GLN A 66 -7.89 -1.23 2.44
N ALA A 67 -6.73 -0.63 2.73
CA ALA A 67 -5.55 -1.34 3.21
C ALA A 67 -5.81 -2.00 4.58
N GLN A 68 -6.52 -1.34 5.48
CA GLN A 68 -6.93 -1.91 6.77
C GLN A 68 -7.82 -3.16 6.58
N ARG A 69 -8.86 -3.08 5.74
CA ARG A 69 -9.72 -4.23 5.44
C ARG A 69 -8.95 -5.40 4.84
N LEU A 70 -8.04 -5.13 3.91
CA LEU A 70 -7.21 -6.17 3.30
C LEU A 70 -6.31 -6.85 4.35
N LYS A 71 -5.68 -6.05 5.22
CA LYS A 71 -4.85 -6.56 6.32
C LYS A 71 -5.64 -7.44 7.27
N GLU A 72 -6.87 -7.05 7.62
CA GLU A 72 -7.75 -7.84 8.48
C GLU A 72 -8.15 -9.17 7.83
N LYS A 73 -8.52 -9.14 6.54
CA LYS A 73 -8.83 -10.34 5.77
C LYS A 73 -7.66 -11.32 5.77
N LEU A 74 -6.45 -10.85 5.45
CA LEU A 74 -5.25 -11.67 5.42
C LEU A 74 -4.91 -12.24 6.80
N ARG A 75 -5.11 -11.47 7.88
CA ARG A 75 -4.94 -11.96 9.25
C ARG A 75 -5.91 -13.09 9.58
N SER A 76 -7.17 -12.95 9.19
CA SER A 76 -8.18 -14.00 9.38
C SER A 76 -7.82 -15.28 8.60
N GLU A 77 -7.36 -15.14 7.35
CA GLU A 77 -6.91 -16.27 6.54
C GLU A 77 -5.69 -16.95 7.15
N GLN A 78 -4.69 -16.18 7.59
CA GLN A 78 -3.52 -16.70 8.28
C GLN A 78 -3.91 -17.51 9.53
N GLN A 79 -4.80 -16.98 10.37
CA GLN A 79 -5.28 -17.66 11.57
C GLN A 79 -6.03 -18.97 11.23
N SER A 80 -6.87 -18.95 10.20
CA SER A 80 -7.58 -20.16 9.76
C SER A 80 -6.61 -21.24 9.27
N LEU A 81 -5.61 -20.86 8.48
CA LEU A 81 -4.60 -21.79 7.98
C LEU A 81 -3.75 -22.37 9.12
N GLN A 82 -3.39 -21.54 10.12
CA GLN A 82 -2.69 -21.99 11.32
C GLN A 82 -3.51 -23.04 12.09
N GLN A 83 -4.81 -22.79 12.30
CA GLN A 83 -5.69 -23.77 12.96
C GLN A 83 -5.81 -25.07 12.16
N GLN A 84 -5.85 -25.02 10.83
CA GLN A 84 -5.87 -26.21 9.98
C GLN A 84 -4.57 -27.01 10.09
N LEU A 85 -3.41 -26.34 10.14
CA LEU A 85 -2.13 -27.00 10.36
C LEU A 85 -2.06 -27.66 11.73
N GLU A 86 -2.52 -26.99 12.78
CA GLU A 86 -2.59 -27.57 14.13
C GLU A 86 -3.51 -28.80 14.18
N GLN A 87 -4.64 -28.80 13.47
CA GLN A 87 -5.53 -29.96 13.38
C GLN A 87 -4.88 -31.14 12.65
N LEU A 88 -4.16 -30.88 11.56
CA LEU A 88 -3.45 -31.92 10.81
C LEU A 88 -2.25 -32.49 11.60
N GLN A 89 -1.53 -31.66 12.35
CA GLN A 89 -0.44 -32.08 13.24
C GLN A 89 -0.95 -32.78 14.51
N GLY A 90 -2.11 -32.36 15.02
CA GLY A 90 -2.77 -32.93 16.20
C GLY A 90 -3.55 -34.21 15.91
N LEU A 91 -3.66 -34.64 14.65
CA LEU A 91 -4.20 -35.96 14.31
C LEU A 91 -3.24 -37.05 14.85
N PRO A 92 -3.74 -38.03 15.63
CA PRO A 92 -2.93 -39.03 16.34
C PRO A 92 -2.33 -40.12 15.43
N GLY A 93 -1.79 -39.72 14.27
CA GLY A 93 -1.12 -40.59 13.31
C GLY A 93 0.08 -39.95 12.60
N ALA A 94 0.33 -38.65 12.80
CA ALA A 94 1.52 -37.96 12.25
C ALA A 94 2.60 -37.69 13.31
N GLY A 95 2.26 -37.69 14.60
CA GLY A 95 3.15 -37.37 15.72
C GLY A 95 3.93 -38.55 16.32
N GLU A 96 3.75 -39.78 15.84
CA GLU A 96 4.51 -40.94 16.33
C GLU A 96 5.89 -41.11 15.67
N ARG A 97 6.35 -40.17 14.82
CA ARG A 97 7.63 -40.34 14.12
C ARG A 97 8.79 -39.46 14.57
N ASP A 98 8.58 -38.34 15.24
CA ASP A 98 9.70 -37.41 15.55
C ASP A 98 9.73 -36.87 16.98
N ARG A 99 9.47 -37.74 17.96
CA ARG A 99 10.04 -37.55 19.29
C ARG A 99 11.13 -38.60 19.47
N PRO A 100 12.38 -38.37 19.01
CA PRO A 100 13.46 -39.27 19.38
C PRO A 100 13.58 -39.21 20.91
N ARG A 101 13.11 -40.28 21.52
CA ARG A 101 13.25 -40.59 22.94
C ARG A 101 14.76 -40.64 23.20
N ALA A 102 15.26 -39.63 23.89
CA ALA A 102 16.67 -39.50 24.24
C ALA A 102 17.03 -40.51 25.33
N ASP A 103 17.10 -41.79 24.96
CA ASP A 103 17.66 -42.87 25.77
C ASP A 103 18.55 -43.73 24.86
N SER A 104 19.77 -43.27 24.57
CA SER A 104 20.93 -44.14 24.40
C SER A 104 22.20 -43.30 24.41
N LEU A 105 23.09 -43.75 25.28
CA LEU A 105 24.44 -43.25 25.48
C LEU A 105 25.30 -43.61 24.26
N ASP A 106 26.30 -42.76 24.04
CA ASP A 106 27.51 -43.00 23.26
C ASP A 106 27.41 -42.82 21.73
N SER A 107 27.74 -41.62 21.27
CA SER A 107 28.57 -41.38 20.08
C SER A 107 29.02 -39.92 20.07
N SER A 108 30.30 -39.75 20.35
CA SER A 108 31.17 -38.59 20.19
C SER A 108 30.70 -37.43 19.28
N VAL A 109 30.62 -36.27 19.91
CA VAL A 109 30.87 -34.91 19.38
C VAL A 109 31.95 -34.92 18.30
N LEU A 110 31.65 -34.45 17.07
CA LEU A 110 32.44 -33.50 16.25
C LEU A 110 31.58 -33.01 15.05
N SER A 111 31.04 -31.80 15.19
CA SER A 111 30.96 -30.69 14.21
C SER A 111 30.56 -30.96 12.74
N SER A 112 29.41 -30.42 12.29
CA SER A 112 29.28 -29.15 11.53
C SER A 112 30.02 -29.23 10.18
N GLU A 113 29.32 -29.27 9.04
CA GLU A 113 28.95 -28.06 8.30
C GLU A 113 27.92 -28.38 7.18
N ARG A 114 26.95 -27.47 7.03
CA ARG A 114 26.14 -27.18 5.82
C ARG A 114 25.03 -28.18 5.47
N SER A 115 23.92 -28.06 6.17
CA SER A 115 22.61 -28.29 5.55
C SER A 115 22.16 -26.96 4.94
N ASP A 116 22.41 -26.82 3.63
CA ASP A 116 21.97 -25.68 2.83
C ASP A 116 20.47 -25.84 2.57
N SER A 117 19.66 -25.19 3.42
CA SER A 117 18.21 -25.13 3.24
C SER A 117 17.95 -23.86 2.45
N ASP A 118 17.85 -24.00 1.13
CA ASP A 118 17.41 -22.96 0.20
C ASP A 118 16.03 -22.44 0.64
N GLN A 119 16.04 -21.38 1.44
CA GLN A 119 14.88 -20.56 1.68
C GLN A 119 14.80 -19.59 0.50
N GLU A 120 14.07 -19.99 -0.53
CA GLU A 120 13.71 -19.12 -1.64
C GLU A 120 12.88 -17.94 -1.11
N ASP A 121 13.56 -16.82 -0.89
CA ASP A 121 12.97 -15.52 -0.61
C ASP A 121 12.05 -15.16 -1.78
N VAL A 122 10.74 -15.38 -1.60
CA VAL A 122 9.73 -14.88 -2.53
C VAL A 122 9.71 -13.36 -2.40
N GLU A 123 10.48 -12.69 -3.25
CA GLU A 123 10.45 -11.24 -3.41
C GLU A 123 9.03 -10.83 -3.80
N VAL A 124 8.28 -10.29 -2.84
CA VAL A 124 6.98 -9.70 -3.10
C VAL A 124 7.24 -8.37 -3.79
N ASP A 125 6.99 -8.31 -5.10
CA ASP A 125 7.13 -7.07 -5.86
C ASP A 125 6.21 -5.98 -5.29
N VAL A 126 6.79 -5.04 -4.55
CA VAL A 126 6.09 -3.89 -3.98
C VAL A 126 5.89 -2.80 -5.05
N GLU A 127 6.58 -2.89 -6.20
CA GLU A 127 6.52 -1.90 -7.28
C GLU A 127 5.19 -1.96 -8.05
N SER A 128 4.57 -3.15 -8.15
CA SER A 128 3.18 -3.30 -8.63
C SER A 128 2.11 -2.75 -7.66
N LEU A 129 2.43 -2.48 -6.39
CA LEU A 129 1.52 -1.87 -5.42
C LEU A 129 1.69 -0.35 -5.31
N VAL A 130 2.33 0.28 -6.31
CA VAL A 130 2.03 1.67 -6.60
C VAL A 130 0.55 1.71 -6.92
N PHE A 131 -0.27 2.29 -6.04
CA PHE A 131 -1.65 2.67 -6.31
C PHE A 131 -1.67 3.72 -7.43
N GLY A 132 -1.34 3.26 -8.62
CA GLY A 132 -1.22 4.00 -9.86
C GLY A 132 -2.59 4.49 -10.25
N THR A 133 -2.62 5.78 -10.54
CA THR A 133 -3.67 6.49 -11.27
C THR A 133 -4.26 5.61 -12.38
N GLU A 134 -5.58 5.45 -12.38
CA GLU A 134 -6.40 4.62 -13.29
C GLU A 134 -6.37 5.03 -14.78
N THR A 135 -5.22 5.40 -15.35
CA THR A 135 -5.22 6.04 -16.67
C THR A 135 -4.46 5.34 -17.79
N GLU A 136 -3.84 4.17 -17.61
CA GLU A 136 -3.11 3.56 -18.75
C GLU A 136 -3.05 2.03 -18.81
N LEU A 137 -3.97 1.26 -18.22
CA LEU A 137 -3.98 -0.20 -18.45
C LEU A 137 -5.39 -0.79 -18.56
N LEU A 138 -6.00 -0.64 -19.73
CA LEU A 138 -6.89 -1.66 -20.31
C LEU A 138 -6.67 -1.68 -21.83
N PRO A 139 -6.86 -2.80 -22.55
CA PRO A 139 -7.26 -4.14 -22.12
C PRO A 139 -6.37 -5.23 -22.76
N ARG A 140 -5.56 -5.96 -21.98
CA ARG A 140 -4.73 -7.05 -22.53
C ARG A 140 -5.37 -8.45 -22.49
N LEU A 141 -6.68 -8.53 -22.44
CA LEU A 141 -7.42 -9.79 -22.68
C LEU A 141 -8.56 -9.53 -23.67
N SER A 142 -8.20 -9.26 -24.93
CA SER A 142 -9.16 -9.42 -26.02
C SER A 142 -9.40 -10.91 -26.23
N THR A 143 -10.58 -11.35 -25.80
CA THR A 143 -11.17 -12.64 -26.18
C THR A 143 -11.40 -12.64 -27.69
N SER A 144 -10.56 -13.31 -28.46
CA SER A 144 -10.88 -13.64 -29.84
C SER A 144 -10.35 -15.02 -30.24
N GLN A 145 -11.30 -15.94 -30.39
CA GLN A 145 -11.50 -16.72 -31.60
C GLN A 145 -10.54 -17.90 -31.86
N GLY A 146 -11.10 -19.10 -31.73
CA GLY A 146 -11.06 -20.09 -32.81
C GLY A 146 -10.08 -21.25 -32.66
N LEU A 147 -10.47 -22.29 -31.92
CA LEU A 147 -10.13 -23.67 -32.29
C LEU A 147 -11.37 -24.55 -32.11
N GLY A 148 -12.03 -24.84 -33.22
CA GLY A 148 -13.02 -25.90 -33.29
C GLY A 148 -12.31 -27.25 -33.32
N TYR A 149 -12.73 -28.14 -32.43
CA TYR A 149 -12.50 -29.57 -32.58
C TYR A 149 -13.87 -30.24 -32.52
N SER A 150 -14.34 -30.63 -33.71
CA SER A 150 -15.45 -31.57 -33.85
C SER A 150 -15.06 -32.89 -33.21
N HIS A 151 -15.83 -33.34 -32.22
CA HIS A 151 -15.91 -34.75 -31.87
C HIS A 151 -17.37 -35.18 -31.86
N SER A 152 -17.71 -35.88 -32.94
CA SER A 152 -18.63 -37.00 -33.06
C SER A 152 -19.75 -37.13 -32.04
N THR A 153 -20.97 -37.02 -32.55
CA THR A 153 -22.22 -37.43 -31.91
C THR A 153 -22.13 -38.87 -31.40
N SER A 154 -22.27 -39.05 -30.08
CA SER A 154 -22.73 -40.32 -29.49
C SER A 154 -24.11 -40.10 -28.88
N THR A 155 -25.04 -40.84 -29.48
CA THR A 155 -26.45 -41.02 -29.15
C THR A 155 -26.67 -41.48 -27.71
N TRP A 156 -27.63 -40.87 -27.01
CA TRP A 156 -28.26 -41.43 -25.82
C TRP A 156 -29.78 -41.22 -25.89
N LEU A 157 -30.48 -42.37 -25.96
CA LEU A 157 -31.89 -42.68 -25.71
C LEU A 157 -32.98 -41.69 -26.13
#